data_AF-A0A5M9JLJ2-F1
#
_entry.id   AF-A0A5M9JLJ2-F1
#
_cell.length_a   1.000
_cell.length_b   1.000
_cell.length_c   1.000
_cell.angle_alpha   90.00
_cell.angle_beta   90.00
_cell.angle_gamma   90.00
#
_symmetry.space_group_name_H-M   'P 1'
#
loop_
_entity.id
_entity.type
_entity.pdbx_description
1 polymer ?
#
loop_
_entity_poly.entity_id
_entity_poly.type
_entity_poly.pdbx_seq_one_letter_code
_entity_poly.pdbx_strand_id
1 'polypeptide(L)'
;MSTQQESATTTSKGFDRFDPTFTTNVIKSIGPKTDPRSRQLMGSLIQHIHDFARENELTIDEWLTGVNFINTIGQISTPIRNEGHRVSDVLGLESVVDEIAHHIMTESGETPTSSSILGPFWSPNAPFRPLGGSIIQDPVPENGQVTLMHGTVTDLVTKKPIPNAVVDIWQASANGKYDFQDPENQTDNNLRGKFRTDENGKISLLLPAPNCILSTNRWTSWCSFEVA
;
A
#
# COMPACT_ATOMS: atom_id res chain seq x y z
N MET A 1 -60.76 -40.24 3.23
CA MET A 1 -59.40 -40.13 2.66
C MET A 1 -59.15 -38.67 2.36
N SER A 2 -57.97 -38.21 2.77
CA SER A 2 -57.59 -36.82 3.01
C SER A 2 -57.58 -35.96 1.76
N THR A 3 -58.21 -34.79 1.80
CA THR A 3 -57.97 -33.70 0.85
C THR A 3 -56.94 -32.79 1.52
N GLN A 4 -55.67 -32.92 1.13
CA GLN A 4 -54.62 -32.03 1.63
C GLN A 4 -54.80 -30.64 1.03
N GLN A 5 -55.00 -29.68 1.92
CA GLN A 5 -55.05 -28.26 1.61
C GLN A 5 -53.61 -27.75 1.58
N GLU A 6 -53.12 -27.43 0.39
CA GLU A 6 -51.77 -26.91 0.14
C GLU A 6 -51.70 -25.47 0.67
N SER A 7 -51.06 -25.28 1.82
CA SER A 7 -50.80 -23.98 2.40
C SER A 7 -49.67 -23.27 1.64
N ALA A 8 -50.02 -22.45 0.66
CA ALA A 8 -49.09 -21.53 0.03
C ALA A 8 -48.62 -20.53 1.09
N THR A 9 -47.41 -20.74 1.61
CA THR A 9 -46.75 -19.80 2.52
C THR A 9 -46.40 -18.56 1.71
N THR A 10 -47.25 -17.54 1.79
CA THR A 10 -47.00 -16.24 1.18
C THR A 10 -45.94 -15.56 2.03
N THR A 11 -44.67 -15.76 1.70
CA THR A 11 -43.60 -14.92 2.22
C THR A 11 -43.86 -13.50 1.75
N SER A 12 -44.24 -12.63 2.67
CA SER A 12 -44.35 -11.20 2.43
C SER A 12 -42.99 -10.70 1.96
N LYS A 13 -42.83 -10.52 0.64
CA LYS A 13 -41.72 -9.74 0.10
C LYS A 13 -41.85 -8.34 0.70
N GLY A 14 -40.99 -8.03 1.66
CA GLY A 14 -40.75 -6.65 2.05
C GLY A 14 -40.45 -5.86 0.78
N PHE A 15 -41.08 -4.71 0.62
CA PHE A 15 -40.74 -3.82 -0.48
C PHE A 15 -39.35 -3.27 -0.19
N ASP A 16 -38.34 -3.81 -0.89
CA ASP A 16 -37.02 -3.21 -0.92
C ASP A 16 -37.16 -1.79 -1.48
N ARG A 17 -36.60 -0.81 -0.77
CA ARG A 17 -36.65 0.62 -1.15
C ARG A 17 -36.08 0.88 -2.55
N PHE A 18 -35.14 0.04 -3.00
CA PHE A 18 -34.48 0.10 -4.30
C PHE A 18 -34.60 -1.25 -5.01
N ASP A 19 -34.48 -1.28 -6.35
CA ASP A 19 -34.52 -2.51 -7.13
C ASP A 19 -33.39 -3.49 -6.71
N PRO A 20 -33.75 -4.64 -6.10
CA PRO A 20 -32.76 -5.61 -5.63
C PRO A 20 -32.08 -6.37 -6.78
N THR A 21 -32.64 -6.32 -8.00
CA THR A 21 -32.16 -7.11 -9.15
C THR A 21 -31.16 -6.34 -10.04
N PHE A 22 -31.12 -5.01 -9.93
CA PHE A 22 -30.32 -4.17 -10.82
C PHE A 22 -28.84 -4.55 -10.84
N THR A 23 -28.19 -4.69 -9.68
CA THR A 23 -26.76 -5.06 -9.60
C THR A 23 -26.49 -6.42 -10.27
N THR A 24 -27.35 -7.40 -10.03
CA THR A 24 -27.24 -8.72 -10.65
C THR A 24 -27.34 -8.63 -12.18
N ASN A 25 -28.23 -7.80 -12.70
CA ASN A 25 -28.39 -7.60 -14.14
C ASN A 25 -27.16 -6.92 -14.76
N VAL A 26 -26.55 -5.94 -14.09
CA VAL A 26 -25.30 -5.31 -14.52
C VAL A 26 -24.15 -6.33 -14.54
N ILE A 27 -23.99 -7.15 -13.50
CA ILE A 27 -22.97 -8.21 -13.49
C ILE A 27 -23.19 -9.23 -14.61
N LYS A 28 -24.44 -9.61 -14.89
CA LYS A 28 -24.79 -10.52 -16.01
C LYS A 28 -24.49 -9.93 -17.39
N SER A 29 -24.38 -8.60 -17.51
CA SER A 29 -24.03 -7.95 -18.79
C SER A 29 -22.57 -8.12 -19.19
N ILE A 30 -21.69 -8.60 -18.29
CA ILE A 30 -20.29 -8.90 -18.61
C ILE A 30 -20.24 -9.94 -19.74
N GLY A 31 -19.72 -9.53 -20.90
CA GLY A 31 -19.80 -10.29 -22.16
C GLY A 31 -19.17 -11.68 -22.08
N PRO A 32 -19.70 -12.69 -22.81
CA PRO A 32 -19.38 -14.11 -22.61
C PRO A 32 -17.91 -14.48 -22.89
N LYS A 33 -17.16 -13.64 -23.62
CA LYS A 33 -15.74 -13.87 -23.95
C LYS A 33 -14.76 -13.38 -22.89
N THR A 34 -15.23 -12.74 -21.82
CA THR A 34 -14.39 -12.27 -20.71
C THR A 34 -13.77 -13.46 -20.00
N ASP A 35 -12.47 -13.41 -19.71
CA ASP A 35 -11.79 -14.48 -19.00
C ASP A 35 -12.38 -14.68 -17.58
N PRO A 36 -12.29 -15.91 -17.02
CA PRO A 36 -12.94 -16.23 -15.75
C PRO A 36 -12.49 -15.35 -14.58
N ARG A 37 -11.21 -14.96 -14.54
CA ARG A 37 -10.65 -14.18 -13.43
C ARG A 37 -11.12 -12.73 -13.50
N SER A 38 -11.03 -12.09 -14.67
CA SER A 38 -11.54 -10.73 -14.85
C SER A 38 -13.04 -10.63 -14.63
N ARG A 39 -13.81 -11.67 -15.03
CA ARG A 39 -15.24 -11.74 -14.73
C ARG A 39 -15.51 -11.76 -13.23
N GLN A 40 -14.78 -12.58 -12.48
CA GLN A 40 -14.89 -12.64 -11.02
C GLN A 40 -14.57 -11.27 -10.40
N LEU A 41 -13.44 -10.67 -10.79
CA LEU A 41 -12.97 -9.40 -10.23
C LEU A 41 -13.93 -8.25 -10.56
N MET A 42 -14.35 -8.09 -11.81
CA MET A 42 -15.31 -7.04 -12.18
C MET A 42 -16.69 -7.27 -11.57
N GLY A 43 -17.15 -8.52 -11.50
CA GLY A 43 -18.43 -8.83 -10.85
C GLY A 43 -18.44 -8.41 -9.38
N SER A 44 -17.37 -8.74 -8.64
CA SER A 44 -17.20 -8.34 -7.24
C SER A 44 -17.06 -6.82 -7.09
N LEU A 45 -16.26 -6.17 -7.94
CA LEU A 45 -16.10 -4.71 -7.90
C LEU A 45 -17.44 -3.98 -8.12
N ILE A 46 -18.20 -4.38 -9.14
CA ILE A 46 -19.53 -3.81 -9.43
C ILE A 46 -20.46 -3.98 -8.23
N GLN A 47 -20.46 -5.16 -7.60
CA GLN A 47 -21.26 -5.43 -6.42
C GLN A 47 -20.94 -4.44 -5.30
N HIS A 48 -19.66 -4.34 -4.91
CA HIS A 48 -19.24 -3.46 -3.81
C HIS A 48 -19.48 -1.96 -4.11
N ILE A 49 -19.28 -1.51 -5.35
CA ILE A 49 -19.56 -0.11 -5.74
C ILE A 49 -21.07 0.18 -5.64
N HIS A 50 -21.92 -0.72 -6.11
CA HIS A 50 -23.37 -0.55 -6.01
C HIS A 50 -23.85 -0.57 -4.57
N ASP A 51 -23.27 -1.42 -3.72
CA ASP A 51 -23.61 -1.51 -2.31
C ASP A 51 -23.18 -0.24 -1.57
N PHE A 52 -21.96 0.26 -1.81
CA PHE A 52 -21.50 1.56 -1.30
C PHE A 52 -22.44 2.71 -1.69
N ALA A 53 -22.87 2.74 -2.96
CA ALA A 53 -23.77 3.79 -3.45
C ALA A 53 -25.15 3.74 -2.78
N ARG A 54 -25.69 2.55 -2.53
CA ARG A 54 -26.98 2.36 -1.84
C ARG A 54 -26.89 2.63 -0.34
N GLU A 55 -25.83 2.15 0.31
CA GLU A 55 -25.56 2.35 1.73
C GLU A 55 -25.54 3.83 2.08
N ASN A 56 -24.93 4.66 1.22
CA ASN A 56 -24.80 6.09 1.42
C ASN A 56 -25.88 6.92 0.71
N GLU A 57 -26.80 6.28 -0.03
CA GLU A 57 -27.83 6.92 -0.85
C GLU A 57 -27.28 8.08 -1.70
N LEU A 58 -26.17 7.84 -2.42
CA LEU A 58 -25.43 8.86 -3.14
C LEU A 58 -26.32 9.76 -3.99
N THR A 59 -26.19 11.07 -3.80
CA THR A 59 -26.85 12.06 -4.64
C THR A 59 -26.15 12.19 -5.99
N ILE A 60 -26.85 12.78 -6.96
CA ILE A 60 -26.30 13.05 -8.29
C ILE A 60 -25.08 13.98 -8.19
N ASP A 61 -25.12 14.99 -7.32
CA ASP A 61 -24.05 15.96 -7.17
C ASP A 61 -22.79 15.35 -6.53
N GLU A 62 -22.96 14.47 -5.53
CA GLU A 62 -21.85 13.71 -4.93
C GLU A 62 -21.23 12.73 -5.94
N TRP A 63 -22.08 12.02 -6.70
CA TRP A 63 -21.61 11.15 -7.77
C TRP A 63 -20.83 11.91 -8.85
N LEU A 64 -21.33 13.06 -9.31
CA LEU A 64 -20.63 13.91 -10.28
C LEU A 64 -19.30 14.42 -9.72
N THR A 65 -19.24 14.73 -8.43
CA THR A 65 -17.98 15.10 -7.76
C THR A 65 -16.97 13.95 -7.81
N GLY A 66 -17.39 12.72 -7.52
CA GLY A 66 -16.55 11.53 -7.64
C GLY A 66 -16.07 11.26 -9.08
N VAL A 67 -16.94 11.43 -10.08
CA VAL A 67 -16.57 11.32 -11.50
C VAL A 67 -15.50 12.37 -11.88
N ASN A 68 -15.69 13.62 -11.44
CA ASN A 68 -14.73 14.69 -11.69
C ASN A 68 -13.37 14.42 -11.00
N PHE A 69 -13.39 13.84 -9.80
CA PHE A 69 -12.18 13.41 -9.12
C PHE A 69 -11.42 12.34 -9.94
N ILE A 70 -12.11 11.28 -10.41
CA ILE A 70 -11.50 10.24 -11.26
C ILE A 70 -10.92 10.83 -12.55
N ASN A 71 -11.65 11.73 -13.21
CA ASN A 71 -11.17 12.40 -14.41
C ASN A 71 -9.89 13.22 -14.14
N THR A 72 -9.84 13.90 -12.99
CA THR A 72 -8.68 14.70 -12.57
C THR A 72 -7.43 13.83 -12.36
N ILE A 73 -7.59 12.62 -11.78
CA ILE A 73 -6.49 11.64 -11.65
C ILE A 73 -5.87 11.35 -13.02
N GLY A 74 -6.71 11.09 -14.03
CA GLY A 74 -6.26 10.81 -15.40
C GLY A 74 -5.55 12.02 -16.04
N GLN A 75 -6.07 13.23 -15.84
CA GLN A 75 -5.52 14.46 -16.43
C GLN A 75 -4.17 14.87 -15.83
N ILE A 76 -3.93 14.61 -14.54
CA ILE A 76 -2.67 14.95 -13.87
C ILE A 76 -1.58 13.91 -14.13
N SER A 77 -1.95 12.68 -14.46
CA SER A 77 -1.00 11.58 -14.66
C SER A 77 -0.14 11.80 -15.92
N THR A 78 1.16 11.53 -15.79
CA THR A 78 2.17 11.60 -16.86
C THR A 78 3.01 10.31 -16.86
N PRO A 79 3.88 10.06 -17.86
CA PRO A 79 4.72 8.86 -17.89
C PRO A 79 5.63 8.66 -16.67
N ILE A 80 5.94 9.75 -15.95
CA ILE A 80 6.78 9.73 -14.73
C ILE A 80 5.97 10.02 -13.45
N ARG A 81 4.65 10.20 -13.57
CA ARG A 81 3.76 10.57 -12.46
C ARG A 81 2.44 9.82 -12.59
N ASN A 82 2.22 8.80 -11.77
CA ASN A 82 0.97 8.03 -11.79
C ASN A 82 0.09 8.42 -10.60
N GLU A 83 -0.90 9.28 -10.80
CA GLU A 83 -1.82 9.68 -9.73
C GLU A 83 -2.82 8.58 -9.38
N GLY A 84 -3.12 7.67 -10.31
CA GLY A 84 -3.98 6.53 -10.01
C GLY A 84 -3.35 5.60 -8.98
N HIS A 85 -2.05 5.35 -9.12
CA HIS A 85 -1.25 4.63 -8.12
C HIS A 85 -1.26 5.37 -6.78
N ARG A 86 -0.98 6.68 -6.76
CA ARG A 86 -0.99 7.46 -5.50
C ARG A 86 -2.33 7.47 -4.77
N VAL A 87 -3.44 7.56 -5.51
CA VAL A 87 -4.77 7.47 -4.91
C VAL A 87 -5.01 6.07 -4.34
N SER A 88 -4.54 5.02 -5.01
CA SER A 88 -4.54 3.64 -4.45
C SER A 88 -3.82 3.58 -3.11
N ASP A 89 -2.66 4.25 -2.98
CA ASP A 89 -1.87 4.27 -1.75
C ASP A 89 -2.61 5.02 -0.62
N VAL A 90 -3.21 6.17 -0.94
CA VAL A 90 -4.02 6.96 0.02
C VAL A 90 -5.24 6.17 0.51
N LEU A 91 -5.86 5.37 -0.37
CA LEU A 91 -6.98 4.51 -0.01
C LEU A 91 -6.54 3.20 0.67
N GLY A 92 -5.24 2.92 0.77
CA GLY A 92 -4.68 1.70 1.37
C GLY A 92 -4.80 0.45 0.50
N LEU A 93 -5.24 0.57 -0.76
CA LEU A 93 -5.45 -0.56 -1.64
C LEU A 93 -4.12 -1.26 -1.98
N GLU A 94 -3.05 -0.51 -2.21
CA GLU A 94 -1.74 -1.11 -2.49
C GLU A 94 -1.24 -1.93 -1.29
N SER A 95 -1.41 -1.44 -0.07
CA SER A 95 -1.03 -2.16 1.14
C SER A 95 -1.79 -3.46 1.32
N VAL A 96 -3.10 -3.48 1.01
CA VAL A 96 -3.90 -4.72 1.05
C VAL A 96 -3.45 -5.70 -0.03
N VAL A 97 -3.09 -5.23 -1.23
CA VAL A 97 -2.55 -6.09 -2.29
C VAL A 97 -1.20 -6.67 -1.88
N ASP A 98 -0.33 -5.86 -1.27
CA ASP A 98 0.96 -6.28 -0.74
C ASP A 98 0.79 -7.36 0.35
N GLU A 99 -0.12 -7.14 1.29
CA GLU A 99 -0.48 -8.13 2.31
C GLU A 99 -0.93 -9.45 1.67
N ILE A 100 -1.87 -9.42 0.72
CA ILE A 100 -2.36 -10.63 0.05
C ILE A 100 -1.21 -11.38 -0.66
N ALA A 101 -0.28 -10.65 -1.27
CA ALA A 101 0.83 -11.23 -2.02
C ALA A 101 1.92 -11.83 -1.11
N HIS A 102 2.15 -11.22 0.06
CA HIS A 102 3.29 -11.51 0.93
C HIS A 102 2.91 -12.05 2.31
N HIS A 103 1.62 -12.33 2.57
CA HIS A 103 1.18 -12.94 3.81
C HIS A 103 1.72 -14.38 3.91
N ILE A 104 2.72 -14.54 4.78
CA ILE A 104 3.32 -15.84 5.12
C ILE A 104 3.03 -16.11 6.59
N MET A 105 2.48 -17.27 6.87
CA MET A 105 2.24 -17.77 8.22
C MET A 105 2.81 -19.18 8.33
N THR A 106 3.54 -19.45 9.41
CA THR A 106 4.02 -20.82 9.69
C THR A 106 2.86 -21.73 10.10
N GLU A 107 3.07 -23.05 10.09
CA GLU A 107 2.09 -24.01 10.63
C GLU A 107 1.77 -23.75 12.12
N SER A 108 2.70 -23.16 12.86
CA SER A 108 2.53 -22.74 14.26
C SER A 108 1.78 -21.43 14.45
N GLY A 109 1.41 -20.73 13.37
CA GLY A 109 0.71 -19.45 13.40
C GLY A 109 1.60 -18.22 13.60
N GLU A 110 2.93 -18.36 13.48
CA GLU A 110 3.85 -17.23 13.55
C GLU A 110 3.98 -16.53 12.20
N THR A 111 4.11 -15.20 12.22
CA THR A 111 4.28 -14.37 11.02
C THR A 111 5.65 -13.68 11.03
N PRO A 112 6.28 -13.48 9.86
CA PRO A 112 7.51 -12.69 9.75
C PRO A 112 7.23 -11.20 9.98
N THR A 113 8.28 -10.38 9.98
CA THR A 113 8.15 -8.93 9.84
C THR A 113 7.22 -8.62 8.67
N SER A 114 6.18 -7.81 8.92
CA SER A 114 5.21 -7.43 7.89
C SER A 114 5.92 -6.79 6.71
N SER A 115 5.51 -7.16 5.50
CA SER A 115 5.87 -6.40 4.31
C SER A 115 5.21 -5.02 4.35
N SER A 116 5.76 -4.12 3.53
CA SER A 116 5.15 -2.85 3.20
C SER A 116 5.41 -2.56 1.73
N ILE A 117 4.67 -1.61 1.18
CA ILE A 117 4.85 -1.17 -0.20
C ILE A 117 6.27 -0.63 -0.40
N LEU A 118 6.89 -0.93 -1.54
CA LEU A 118 8.25 -0.48 -1.84
C LEU A 118 8.33 1.05 -2.02
N GLY A 119 7.22 1.66 -2.47
CA GLY A 119 7.19 3.05 -2.89
C GLY A 119 7.99 3.32 -4.17
N PRO A 120 7.81 4.50 -4.81
CA PRO A 120 8.44 4.83 -6.08
C PRO A 120 9.90 5.30 -5.94
N PHE A 121 10.47 5.26 -4.72
CA PHE A 121 11.70 5.96 -4.38
C PHE A 121 12.89 5.05 -4.11
N TRP A 122 12.73 3.72 -4.21
CA TRP A 122 13.85 2.79 -4.16
C TRP A 122 14.81 2.99 -5.35
N SER A 123 16.11 2.79 -5.10
CA SER A 123 17.15 2.91 -6.13
C SER A 123 18.02 1.65 -6.16
N PRO A 124 18.19 1.00 -7.33
CA PRO A 124 19.07 -0.17 -7.44
C PRO A 124 20.54 0.20 -7.22
N ASN A 125 20.91 1.48 -7.36
CA ASN A 125 22.29 1.95 -7.32
C ASN A 125 22.78 2.32 -5.92
N ALA A 126 21.95 2.14 -4.87
CA ALA A 126 22.35 2.42 -3.50
C ALA A 126 23.66 1.67 -3.13
N PRO A 127 24.66 2.36 -2.55
CA PRO A 127 25.98 1.78 -2.31
C PRO A 127 25.96 0.85 -1.09
N PHE A 128 26.86 -0.14 -1.08
CA PHE A 128 27.19 -0.85 0.14
C PHE A 128 27.95 0.06 1.10
N ARG A 129 27.59 0.04 2.37
CA ARG A 129 28.23 0.82 3.43
C ARG A 129 28.73 -0.09 4.55
N PRO A 130 29.76 0.33 5.32
CA PRO A 130 30.24 -0.44 6.45
C PRO A 130 29.15 -0.62 7.51
N LEU A 131 29.10 -1.80 8.14
CA LEU A 131 28.26 -2.05 9.30
C LEU A 131 28.62 -1.05 10.43
N GLY A 132 27.61 -0.43 11.04
CA GLY A 132 27.77 0.67 12.01
C GLY A 132 28.12 2.02 11.38
N GLY A 133 28.23 2.09 10.05
CA GLY A 133 28.49 3.31 9.30
C GLY A 133 27.26 4.23 9.22
N SER A 134 27.33 5.27 8.39
CA SER A 134 26.23 6.21 8.20
C SER A 134 25.74 6.26 6.76
N ILE A 135 24.43 6.42 6.59
CA ILE A 135 23.81 6.78 5.30
C ILE A 135 23.79 8.30 5.06
N ILE A 136 24.15 9.10 6.05
CA ILE A 136 24.23 10.56 5.96
C ILE A 136 25.48 10.93 5.14
N GLN A 137 25.27 11.57 3.98
CA GLN A 137 26.35 12.15 3.19
C GLN A 137 26.40 13.67 3.35
N ASP A 138 25.22 14.29 3.43
CA ASP A 138 25.07 15.74 3.56
C ASP A 138 24.78 16.17 5.00
N PRO A 139 25.06 17.42 5.38
CA PRO A 139 24.79 17.92 6.73
C PRO A 139 23.32 17.73 7.14
N VAL A 140 23.13 17.17 8.34
CA VAL A 140 21.81 17.16 8.98
C VAL A 140 21.41 18.61 9.31
N PRO A 141 20.15 19.02 9.08
CA PRO A 141 19.70 20.37 9.43
C PRO A 141 19.98 20.71 10.90
N GLU A 142 20.06 22.00 11.22
CA GLU A 142 20.44 22.50 12.56
C GLU A 142 19.57 21.92 13.70
N ASN A 143 18.29 21.61 13.43
CA ASN A 143 17.36 21.00 14.39
C ASN A 143 17.16 19.49 14.20
N GLY A 144 17.88 18.87 13.26
CA GLY A 144 17.80 17.44 13.01
C GLY A 144 18.64 16.63 14.00
N GLN A 145 18.14 15.46 14.39
CA GLN A 145 18.84 14.55 15.29
C GLN A 145 19.45 13.40 14.51
N VAL A 146 20.68 13.01 14.83
CA VAL A 146 21.28 11.77 14.35
C VAL A 146 20.86 10.64 15.27
N THR A 147 20.37 9.57 14.68
CA THR A 147 19.80 8.40 15.35
C THR A 147 20.59 7.15 14.96
N LEU A 148 20.90 6.32 15.95
CA LEU A 148 21.38 4.97 15.73
C LEU A 148 20.18 4.05 15.50
N MET A 149 20.13 3.42 14.34
CA MET A 149 19.26 2.28 14.10
C MET A 149 20.09 1.01 14.22
N HIS A 150 19.55 0.04 14.94
CA HIS A 150 20.17 -1.27 15.08
C HIS A 150 19.11 -2.36 15.25
N GLY A 151 19.48 -3.60 14.96
CA GLY A 151 18.59 -4.75 15.07
C GLY A 151 19.31 -6.07 14.81
N THR A 152 18.54 -7.15 14.79
CA THR A 152 19.04 -8.49 14.46
C THR A 152 18.09 -9.12 13.45
N VAL A 153 18.64 -9.61 12.35
CA VAL A 153 17.89 -10.38 11.34
C VAL A 153 17.95 -11.85 11.73
N THR A 154 16.79 -12.47 11.90
CA THR A 154 16.66 -13.86 12.34
C THR A 154 15.71 -14.63 11.44
N ASP A 155 15.97 -15.92 11.29
CA ASP A 155 15.05 -16.84 10.63
C ASP A 155 13.79 -17.03 11.48
N LEU A 156 12.62 -16.99 10.84
CA LEU A 156 11.33 -17.02 11.53
C LEU A 156 11.11 -18.33 12.31
N VAL A 157 11.53 -19.47 11.76
CA VAL A 157 11.21 -20.80 12.32
C VAL A 157 12.26 -21.21 13.35
N THR A 158 13.53 -21.15 12.97
CA THR A 158 14.65 -21.60 13.79
C THR A 158 15.08 -20.57 14.82
N LYS A 159 14.65 -19.30 14.68
CA LYS A 159 15.07 -18.13 15.47
C LYS A 159 16.57 -17.88 15.47
N LYS A 160 17.31 -18.53 14.56
CA LYS A 160 18.76 -18.36 14.45
C LYS A 160 19.07 -17.05 13.69
N PRO A 161 20.16 -16.35 14.05
CA PRO A 161 20.59 -15.18 13.32
C PRO A 161 20.97 -15.54 11.87
N ILE A 162 20.70 -14.62 10.94
CA ILE A 162 21.04 -14.76 9.53
C ILE A 162 22.27 -13.88 9.22
N PRO A 163 23.47 -14.46 9.07
CA PRO A 163 24.66 -13.70 8.72
C PRO A 163 24.69 -13.33 7.24
N ASN A 164 25.36 -12.22 6.91
CA ASN A 164 25.53 -11.71 5.54
C ASN A 164 24.24 -11.35 4.79
N ALA A 165 23.09 -11.28 5.49
CA ALA A 165 21.85 -10.77 4.93
C ALA A 165 22.05 -9.32 4.48
N VAL A 166 21.51 -8.96 3.30
CA VAL A 166 21.56 -7.58 2.81
C VAL A 166 20.34 -6.86 3.32
N VAL A 167 20.55 -5.70 3.95
CA VAL A 167 19.50 -4.77 4.37
C VAL A 167 19.66 -3.50 3.54
N ASP A 168 18.69 -3.19 2.68
CA ASP A 168 18.67 -1.99 1.82
C ASP A 168 17.78 -0.92 2.47
N ILE A 169 18.34 0.26 2.71
CA ILE A 169 17.68 1.32 3.49
C ILE A 169 17.73 2.61 2.71
N TRP A 170 16.58 3.28 2.63
CA TRP A 170 16.47 4.63 2.10
C TRP A 170 15.42 5.43 2.88
N GLN A 171 15.63 6.74 2.95
CA GLN A 171 14.64 7.67 3.50
C GLN A 171 14.75 9.03 2.82
N ALA A 172 13.69 9.84 2.93
CA ALA A 172 13.76 11.23 2.49
C ALA A 172 14.61 12.06 3.46
N SER A 173 15.10 13.20 2.98
CA SER A 173 15.70 14.21 3.83
C SER A 173 14.64 15.01 4.59
N ALA A 174 15.07 15.91 5.48
CA ALA A 174 14.16 16.68 6.32
C ALA A 174 13.19 17.60 5.56
N ASN A 175 13.48 17.94 4.29
CA ASN A 175 12.58 18.70 3.43
C ASN A 175 11.54 17.82 2.71
N GLY A 176 11.55 16.52 2.99
CA GLY A 176 10.62 15.55 2.43
C GLY A 176 10.95 15.07 1.02
N LYS A 177 12.16 15.35 0.52
CA LYS A 177 12.62 14.92 -0.80
C LYS A 177 13.72 13.87 -0.71
N TYR A 178 13.71 12.94 -1.65
CA TYR A 178 14.84 12.05 -1.90
C TYR A 178 15.90 12.75 -2.76
N ASP A 179 17.13 12.27 -2.67
CA ASP A 179 18.31 12.71 -3.43
C ASP A 179 18.02 13.09 -4.89
N PHE A 180 17.42 12.20 -5.67
CA PHE A 180 17.15 12.43 -7.10
C PHE A 180 16.11 13.53 -7.37
N GLN A 181 15.29 13.87 -6.38
CA GLN A 181 14.29 14.94 -6.45
C GLN A 181 14.87 16.30 -6.06
N ASP A 182 16.07 16.32 -5.51
CA ASP A 182 16.71 17.51 -4.93
C ASP A 182 18.23 17.55 -5.21
N PRO A 183 18.66 17.40 -6.48
CA PRO A 183 20.08 17.27 -6.83
C PRO A 183 20.90 18.52 -6.54
N GLU A 184 20.25 19.67 -6.31
CA GLU A 184 20.92 20.93 -5.94
C GLU A 184 21.31 20.98 -4.46
N ASN A 185 20.64 20.18 -3.61
CA ASN A 185 20.83 20.22 -2.15
C ASN A 185 21.23 18.86 -1.55
N GLN A 186 21.20 17.78 -2.33
CA GLN A 186 21.53 16.43 -1.89
C GLN A 186 22.55 15.78 -2.82
N THR A 187 23.61 15.24 -2.22
CA THR A 187 24.57 14.38 -2.91
C THR A 187 23.88 13.10 -3.38
N ASP A 188 24.29 12.57 -4.53
CA ASP A 188 23.78 11.30 -5.04
C ASP A 188 23.91 10.18 -4.00
N ASN A 189 22.84 9.40 -3.82
CA ASN A 189 22.70 8.37 -2.79
C ASN A 189 22.77 8.90 -1.34
N ASN A 190 22.53 10.18 -1.07
CA ASN A 190 22.34 10.67 0.29
C ASN A 190 21.15 9.95 0.93
N LEU A 191 21.31 9.53 2.19
CA LEU A 191 20.30 8.79 2.95
C LEU A 191 19.88 7.45 2.32
N ARG A 192 20.78 6.85 1.52
CA ARG A 192 20.63 5.49 0.97
C ARG A 192 21.83 4.62 1.35
N GLY A 193 21.60 3.36 1.63
CA GLY A 193 22.70 2.41 1.84
C GLY A 193 22.26 0.97 1.99
N LYS A 194 23.10 0.07 1.49
CA LYS A 194 23.01 -1.37 1.68
C LYS A 194 24.01 -1.81 2.72
N PHE A 195 23.60 -2.67 3.63
CA PHE A 195 24.44 -3.18 4.70
C PHE A 195 24.38 -4.70 4.73
N ARG A 196 25.45 -5.34 5.21
CA ARG A 196 25.46 -6.77 5.49
C ARG A 196 25.44 -7.01 7.00
N THR A 197 24.59 -7.93 7.44
CA THR A 197 24.57 -8.36 8.84
C THR A 197 25.86 -9.09 9.21
N ASP A 198 26.27 -8.95 10.48
CA ASP A 198 27.43 -9.67 11.04
C ASP A 198 27.15 -11.18 11.24
N GLU A 199 28.12 -11.92 11.78
CA GLU A 199 27.99 -13.35 12.07
C GLU A 199 26.85 -13.69 13.05
N ASN A 200 26.41 -12.71 13.84
CA ASN A 200 25.31 -12.80 14.79
C ASN A 200 24.01 -12.21 14.24
N GLY A 201 23.94 -11.94 12.92
CA GLY A 201 22.77 -11.38 12.26
C GLY A 201 22.50 -9.91 12.61
N LYS A 202 23.42 -9.22 13.28
CA LYS A 202 23.20 -7.84 13.72
C LYS A 202 23.42 -6.85 12.59
N ILE A 203 22.59 -5.81 12.61
CA ILE A 203 22.69 -4.63 11.76
C ILE A 203 22.77 -3.39 12.65
N SER A 204 23.57 -2.41 12.25
CA SER A 204 23.55 -1.07 12.82
C SER A 204 23.98 -0.02 11.80
N LEU A 205 23.39 1.18 11.88
CA LEU A 205 23.75 2.34 11.06
C LEU A 205 23.30 3.65 11.71
N LEU A 206 23.93 4.75 11.32
CA LEU A 206 23.53 6.11 11.68
C LEU A 206 22.73 6.75 10.55
N LEU A 207 21.57 7.30 10.90
CA LEU A 207 20.69 8.06 10.01
C LEU A 207 20.08 9.27 10.74
N PRO A 208 19.58 10.28 10.03
CA PRO A 208 18.78 11.33 10.66
C PRO A 208 17.46 10.75 11.17
N ALA A 209 16.98 11.21 12.33
CA ALA A 209 15.65 10.88 12.81
C ALA A 209 14.61 11.15 11.70
N PRO A 210 13.75 10.17 11.37
CA PRO A 210 12.78 10.34 10.31
C PRO A 210 11.78 11.43 10.68
N ASN A 211 11.53 12.34 9.72
CA ASN A 211 10.49 13.36 9.84
C ASN A 211 9.27 12.91 9.03
N CYS A 212 8.07 13.23 9.52
CA CYS A 212 6.86 13.00 8.75
C CYS A 212 6.79 13.98 7.57
N ILE A 213 6.63 13.42 6.38
CA ILE A 213 6.43 14.15 5.13
C ILE A 213 4.93 14.25 4.90
N LEU A 214 4.46 15.46 4.62
CA LEU A 214 3.09 15.68 4.18
C LEU A 214 3.03 15.53 2.67
N SER A 215 2.08 14.73 2.17
CA SER A 215 1.72 14.83 0.75
C SER A 215 1.24 16.26 0.48
N THR A 216 1.54 16.78 -0.72
CA THR A 216 1.28 18.17 -1.12
C THR A 216 -0.20 18.61 -0.99
N ASN A 217 -1.12 17.67 -0.74
CA ASN A 217 -2.57 17.92 -0.68
C ASN A 217 -3.22 17.75 0.71
N ARG A 218 -2.48 17.70 1.84
CA ARG A 218 -3.04 17.78 3.22
C ARG A 218 -4.03 16.68 3.66
N TRP A 219 -4.13 15.55 2.96
CA TRP A 219 -5.05 14.46 3.33
C TRP A 219 -4.41 13.35 4.18
N THR A 220 -3.09 13.17 4.12
CA THR A 220 -2.36 12.13 4.86
C THR A 220 -0.96 12.62 5.25
N SER A 221 -0.53 12.33 6.48
CA SER A 221 0.86 12.43 6.92
C SER A 221 1.53 11.08 6.80
N TRP A 222 2.64 11.00 6.07
CA TRP A 222 3.44 9.79 5.92
C TRP A 222 4.81 10.02 6.53
N CYS A 223 5.16 9.26 7.57
CA CYS A 223 6.55 9.16 8.01
C CYS A 223 7.21 8.07 7.16
N SER A 224 7.96 8.46 6.12
CA SER A 224 8.66 7.52 5.24
C SER A 224 9.95 7.05 5.91
N PHE A 225 9.92 5.81 6.39
CA PHE A 225 11.10 5.04 6.73
C PHE A 225 10.88 3.65 6.13
N GLU A 226 11.69 3.30 5.12
CA GLU A 226 11.49 2.11 4.29
C GLU A 226 12.75 1.24 4.35
N VAL A 227 12.54 -0.06 4.56
CA VAL A 227 13.59 -1.08 4.62
C VAL A 227 13.13 -2.24 3.73
N ALA A 228 13.99 -2.64 2.80
CA ALA A 228 13.80 -3.85 1.98
C ALA A 228 14.93 -4.87 2.20
#